data_AF-A0A920IN32-F1
#
_entry.id   AF-A0A920IN32-F1
#
_cell.length_a   1.000
_cell.length_b   1.000
_cell.length_c   1.000
_cell.angle_alpha   90.00
_cell.angle_beta   90.00
_cell.angle_gamma   90.00
#
_symmetry.space_group_name_H-M   'P 1'
#
loop_
_entity.id
_entity.type
_entity.pdbx_description
1 polymer ?
#
loop_
_entity_poly.entity_id
_entity_poly.type
_entity_poly.pdbx_seq_one_letter_code
_entity_poly.pdbx_strand_id
1 'polypeptide(L)'
;MTYDFGIVQLFDDKYTFKFSHQRAIRMPDINDLYSPYRVSQAFLDSDPCSGANPIKSLNECSRTGVTALQYGNIQNERDQINTLIGGDVGLKPETATTNSLSFIYSKEIELELDFYSILIKDKIDSPQASFILNSCLESGDAYFCDLIQRNTTTGTFYEGIGKISRPSLNVSSQEILGLDVRITKNLPMSFGEIRLTNFFSYLHKNNIKLFPNSSVNECKGKYENICGLPSPEIQNILSLNFIYKISNFDASTNLSLRYLDSVEDSNLTNPINFNSFYYLDMNFSVDLVDDISLSFGINNILDKNPPLNGKSIDYVPGNANTYPSIMIH
;
A
#
# COMPACT_ATOMS: atom_id res chain seq x y z
N MET A 1 2.01 11.76 -24.00
CA MET A 1 1.63 10.75 -25.00
C MET A 1 1.49 9.42 -24.30
N THR A 2 0.38 8.71 -24.53
CA THR A 2 0.15 7.33 -24.11
C THR A 2 0.34 6.41 -25.31
N TYR A 3 0.76 5.18 -25.06
CA TYR A 3 0.87 4.14 -26.09
C TYR A 3 0.89 2.77 -25.42
N ASP A 4 0.56 1.75 -26.18
CA ASP A 4 0.68 0.34 -25.78
C ASP A 4 1.22 -0.44 -26.98
N PHE A 5 2.23 -1.25 -26.73
CA PHE A 5 2.83 -2.15 -27.69
C PHE A 5 2.94 -3.54 -27.08
N GLY A 6 2.35 -4.52 -27.75
CA GLY A 6 2.37 -5.91 -27.31
C GLY A 6 2.76 -6.86 -28.44
N ILE A 7 3.50 -7.91 -28.10
CA ILE A 7 3.79 -9.05 -28.98
C ILE A 7 3.28 -10.30 -28.29
N VAL A 8 2.55 -11.13 -29.03
CA VAL A 8 2.13 -12.47 -28.58
C VAL A 8 2.58 -13.47 -29.63
N GLN A 9 3.36 -14.47 -29.21
CA GLN A 9 3.83 -15.53 -30.09
C GLN A 9 3.45 -16.88 -29.50
N LEU A 10 2.75 -17.70 -30.29
CA LEU A 10 2.43 -19.07 -29.95
C LEU A 10 3.44 -20.04 -30.57
N PHE A 11 3.77 -21.10 -29.84
CA PHE A 11 4.61 -22.21 -30.28
C PHE A 11 3.95 -23.54 -29.90
N ASP A 12 3.91 -24.47 -30.85
CA ASP A 12 3.40 -25.83 -30.70
C ASP A 12 2.00 -25.93 -30.05
N ASP A 13 1.16 -24.91 -30.24
CA ASP A 13 -0.20 -24.77 -29.68
C ASP A 13 -0.32 -24.91 -28.15
N LYS A 14 0.81 -24.90 -27.42
CA LYS A 14 0.85 -25.10 -25.96
C LYS A 14 1.74 -24.12 -25.23
N TYR A 15 2.66 -23.43 -25.93
CA TYR A 15 3.50 -22.40 -25.34
C TYR A 15 3.11 -21.05 -25.93
N THR A 16 2.95 -20.04 -25.08
CA THR A 16 2.74 -18.66 -25.52
C THR A 16 3.75 -17.76 -24.81
N PHE A 17 4.46 -16.95 -25.57
CA PHE A 17 5.27 -15.86 -25.04
C PHE A 17 4.54 -14.55 -25.30
N LYS A 18 4.47 -13.71 -24.27
CA LYS A 18 3.88 -12.38 -24.34
C LYS A 18 4.92 -11.36 -23.90
N PHE A 19 5.02 -10.27 -24.63
CA PHE A 19 5.75 -9.09 -24.23
C PHE A 19 4.81 -7.90 -24.33
N SER A 20 4.83 -7.01 -23.34
CA SER A 20 4.09 -5.76 -23.37
C SER A 20 4.95 -4.59 -22.89
N HIS A 21 4.81 -3.45 -23.54
CA HIS A 21 5.38 -2.18 -23.17
C HIS A 21 4.32 -1.10 -23.31
N GLN A 22 3.83 -0.61 -22.18
CA GLN A 22 2.76 0.39 -22.13
C GLN A 22 3.22 1.64 -21.38
N ARG A 23 2.73 2.78 -21.85
CA ARG A 23 2.87 4.08 -21.19
C ARG A 23 1.50 4.70 -21.00
N ALA A 24 1.11 4.86 -19.74
CA ALA A 24 -0.12 5.53 -19.33
C ALA A 24 0.19 6.90 -18.71
N ILE A 25 -0.83 7.77 -18.71
CA ILE A 25 -0.81 9.05 -18.00
C ILE A 25 -2.07 9.19 -17.16
N ARG A 26 -1.95 9.77 -15.96
CA ARG A 26 -3.11 10.21 -15.16
C ARG A 26 -3.07 11.72 -15.06
N MET A 27 -4.12 12.39 -15.56
CA MET A 27 -4.28 13.82 -15.33
C MET A 27 -4.70 14.04 -13.86
N PRO A 28 -4.22 15.12 -13.20
CA PRO A 28 -4.78 15.53 -11.91
C PRO A 28 -6.29 15.73 -12.06
N ASP A 29 -7.05 15.22 -11.10
CA ASP A 29 -8.50 15.40 -11.10
C ASP A 29 -8.93 16.75 -10.49
N ILE A 30 -10.23 17.01 -10.45
CA ILE A 30 -10.75 18.27 -9.90
C ILE A 30 -10.45 18.43 -8.40
N ASN A 31 -10.37 17.34 -7.65
CA ASN A 31 -10.03 17.37 -6.23
C ASN A 31 -8.53 17.65 -6.06
N ASP A 32 -7.67 17.05 -6.90
CA ASP A 32 -6.23 17.29 -6.92
C ASP A 32 -5.92 18.79 -7.16
N LEU A 33 -6.65 19.43 -8.08
CA LEU A 33 -6.38 20.81 -8.51
C LEU A 33 -7.10 21.88 -7.69
N TYR A 34 -8.33 21.62 -7.24
CA TYR A 34 -9.25 22.65 -6.74
C TYR A 34 -9.89 22.34 -5.39
N SER A 35 -9.49 21.27 -4.71
CA SER A 35 -9.95 21.05 -3.33
C SER A 35 -9.63 22.28 -2.47
N PRO A 36 -10.61 22.87 -1.77
CA PRO A 36 -10.34 24.00 -0.92
C PRO A 36 -9.37 23.59 0.19
N TYR A 37 -8.48 24.50 0.56
CA TYR A 37 -7.61 24.29 1.71
C TYR A 37 -8.46 24.12 2.97
N ARG A 38 -8.23 23.01 3.67
CA ARG A 38 -8.91 22.69 4.93
C ARG A 38 -7.91 22.21 5.95
N VAL A 39 -8.21 22.49 7.21
CA VAL A 39 -7.49 21.86 8.31
C VAL A 39 -7.92 20.40 8.38
N SER A 40 -6.93 19.51 8.45
CA SER A 40 -7.08 18.08 8.71
C SER A 40 -6.27 17.73 9.95
N GLN A 41 -6.47 16.52 10.47
CA GLN A 41 -5.59 15.93 11.47
C GLN A 41 -4.69 14.91 10.79
N ALA A 42 -3.44 14.83 11.23
CA ALA A 42 -2.48 13.78 10.86
C ALA A 42 -1.72 13.36 12.11
N PHE A 43 -1.13 12.17 12.08
CA PHE A 43 -0.32 11.72 13.19
C PHE A 43 1.09 12.29 13.09
N LEU A 44 1.68 12.57 14.26
CA LEU A 44 3.09 12.91 14.37
C LEU A 44 3.63 12.18 15.59
N ASP A 45 4.39 11.11 15.35
CA ASP A 45 4.91 10.23 16.41
C ASP A 45 5.76 10.94 17.44
N SER A 46 6.56 11.91 16.99
CA SER A 46 7.40 12.74 17.83
C SER A 46 7.80 13.99 17.07
N ASP A 47 7.65 15.15 17.71
CA ASP A 47 8.38 16.36 17.34
C ASP A 47 9.79 16.31 17.97
N PRO A 48 10.86 16.27 17.15
CA PRO A 48 12.23 16.26 17.68
C PRO A 48 12.60 17.51 18.49
N CYS A 49 11.77 18.55 18.46
CA CYS A 49 11.93 19.79 19.22
C CYS A 49 11.09 19.88 20.49
N SER A 50 10.23 18.88 20.77
CA SER A 50 9.38 18.85 21.96
C SER A 50 10.05 18.20 23.17
N GLY A 51 9.42 18.38 24.34
CA GLY A 51 9.83 17.78 25.60
C GLY A 51 10.94 18.56 26.32
N ALA A 52 11.23 18.12 27.55
CA ALA A 52 12.26 18.73 28.40
C ALA A 52 13.68 18.55 27.86
N ASN A 53 13.91 17.51 27.06
CA ASN A 53 15.19 17.21 26.42
C ASN A 53 14.96 16.97 24.92
N PRO A 54 14.86 18.03 24.10
CA PRO A 54 14.69 17.90 22.66
C PRO A 54 15.82 17.10 22.01
N ILE A 55 15.47 16.28 21.01
CA ILE A 55 16.43 15.46 20.25
C ILE A 55 17.29 16.36 19.35
N LYS A 56 16.67 17.37 18.73
CA LYS A 56 17.33 18.33 17.85
C LYS A 56 17.77 19.57 18.64
N SER A 57 18.87 20.17 18.23
CA SER A 57 19.43 21.36 18.88
C SER A 57 18.50 22.58 18.72
N LEU A 58 18.66 23.58 19.60
CA LEU A 58 17.92 24.85 19.49
C LEU A 58 18.12 25.51 18.11
N ASN A 59 19.32 25.40 17.54
CA ASN A 59 19.61 25.96 16.22
C ASN A 59 18.78 25.28 15.12
N GLU A 60 18.69 23.95 15.13
CA GLU A 60 17.84 23.21 14.19
C GLU A 60 16.37 23.51 14.43
N CYS A 61 15.92 23.49 15.68
CA CYS A 61 14.52 23.75 16.04
C CYS A 61 14.07 25.17 15.68
N SER A 62 14.97 26.15 15.75
CA SER A 62 14.67 27.53 15.35
C SER A 62 14.27 27.65 13.87
N ARG A 63 14.71 26.72 13.01
CA ARG A 63 14.30 26.64 11.59
C ARG A 63 12.80 26.42 11.43
N THR A 64 12.16 25.79 12.43
CA THR A 64 10.71 25.54 12.47
C THR A 64 9.94 26.62 13.24
N GLY A 65 10.60 27.70 13.63
CA GLY A 65 10.02 28.80 14.41
C GLY A 65 10.04 28.60 15.93
N VAL A 66 10.74 27.58 16.45
CA VAL A 66 10.90 27.41 17.91
C VAL A 66 11.74 28.56 18.48
N THR A 67 11.20 29.25 19.47
CA THR A 67 11.93 30.29 20.20
C THR A 67 12.78 29.71 21.33
N ALA A 68 13.78 30.46 21.79
CA ALA A 68 14.61 30.06 22.94
C ALA A 68 13.80 29.83 24.23
N LEU A 69 12.66 30.51 24.39
CA LEU A 69 11.76 30.32 25.54
C LEU A 69 10.96 29.01 25.44
N GLN A 70 10.61 28.60 24.22
CA GLN A 70 9.85 27.38 23.98
C GLN A 70 10.72 26.13 24.02
N TYR A 71 11.97 26.22 23.59
CA TYR A 71 12.87 25.07 23.55
C TYR A 71 13.06 24.43 24.93
N GLY A 72 12.78 23.13 25.05
CA GLY A 72 12.74 22.42 26.34
C GLY A 72 11.41 22.52 27.10
N ASN A 73 10.44 23.30 26.59
CA ASN A 73 9.15 23.55 27.24
C ASN A 73 7.93 23.23 26.35
N ILE A 74 8.14 22.87 25.07
CA ILE A 74 7.07 22.42 24.18
C ILE A 74 6.54 21.09 24.70
N GLN A 75 5.23 20.98 24.90
CA GLN A 75 4.61 19.71 25.29
C GLN A 75 4.73 18.71 24.15
N ASN A 76 5.03 17.45 24.48
CA ASN A 76 4.99 16.36 23.50
C ASN A 76 3.60 16.27 22.84
N GLU A 77 3.60 15.86 21.58
CA GLU A 77 2.40 15.72 20.77
C GLU A 77 1.42 14.73 21.42
N ARG A 78 0.12 14.97 21.22
CA ARG A 78 -0.96 14.08 21.67
C ARG A 78 -1.42 13.16 20.54
N ASP A 79 -0.45 12.48 19.92
CA ASP A 79 -0.58 11.60 18.74
C ASP A 79 -1.02 12.30 17.44
N GLN A 80 -1.91 13.31 17.50
CA GLN A 80 -2.41 14.04 16.34
C GLN A 80 -2.05 15.53 16.37
N ILE A 81 -1.74 16.05 15.19
CA ILE A 81 -1.48 17.47 14.94
C ILE A 81 -2.40 18.02 13.87
N ASN A 82 -2.56 19.34 13.85
CA ASN A 82 -3.26 19.99 12.75
C ASN A 82 -2.36 20.01 11.52
N THR A 83 -2.95 19.71 10.37
CA THR A 83 -2.32 19.85 9.06
C THR A 83 -3.19 20.67 8.14
N LEU A 84 -2.58 21.30 7.13
CA LEU A 84 -3.32 22.00 6.09
C LEU A 84 -3.17 21.24 4.78
N ILE A 85 -4.28 20.75 4.23
CA ILE A 85 -4.32 20.03 2.95
C ILE A 85 -5.24 20.76 1.98
N GLY A 86 -4.95 20.68 0.68
CA GLY A 86 -5.72 21.34 -0.37
C GLY A 86 -5.18 20.97 -1.75
N GLY A 87 -5.92 21.36 -2.79
CA GLY A 87 -5.50 21.15 -4.17
C GLY A 87 -4.41 22.13 -4.60
N ASP A 88 -3.72 21.80 -5.69
CA ASP A 88 -2.70 22.64 -6.30
C ASP A 88 -2.86 22.67 -7.83
N VAL A 89 -3.06 23.86 -8.40
CA VAL A 89 -3.20 24.08 -9.85
C VAL A 89 -1.87 23.92 -10.61
N GLY A 90 -0.75 23.84 -9.90
CA GLY A 90 0.58 23.57 -10.44
C GLY A 90 0.88 22.09 -10.71
N LEU A 91 -0.03 21.18 -10.35
CA LEU A 91 0.16 19.75 -10.54
C LEU A 91 0.27 19.39 -12.03
N LYS A 92 1.23 18.52 -12.31
CA LYS A 92 1.49 17.92 -13.62
C LYS A 92 0.87 16.52 -13.69
N PRO A 93 0.65 15.99 -14.91
CA PRO A 93 0.17 14.62 -15.07
C PRO A 93 1.19 13.60 -14.56
N GLU A 94 0.72 12.57 -13.88
CA GLU A 94 1.51 11.39 -13.54
C GLU A 94 1.77 10.56 -14.81
N THR A 95 2.91 9.88 -14.87
CA THR A 95 3.18 8.93 -15.96
C THR A 95 3.58 7.57 -15.41
N ALA A 96 3.02 6.51 -15.98
CA ALA A 96 3.36 5.13 -15.63
C ALA A 96 3.88 4.41 -16.87
N THR A 97 5.05 3.81 -16.78
CA THR A 97 5.61 2.93 -17.81
C THR A 97 5.63 1.51 -17.26
N THR A 98 4.94 0.59 -17.90
CA THR A 98 4.89 -0.81 -17.50
C THR A 98 5.46 -1.68 -18.60
N ASN A 99 6.38 -2.56 -18.23
CA ASN A 99 6.89 -3.63 -19.07
C ASN A 99 6.46 -4.95 -18.46
N SER A 100 5.96 -5.88 -19.27
CA SER A 100 5.74 -7.26 -18.83
C SER A 100 6.29 -8.25 -19.84
N LEU A 101 6.82 -9.34 -19.31
CA LEU A 101 7.26 -10.50 -20.06
C LEU A 101 6.60 -11.73 -19.45
N SER A 102 5.72 -12.37 -20.22
CA SER A 102 4.97 -13.53 -19.75
C SER A 102 5.29 -14.79 -20.55
N PHE A 103 5.36 -15.91 -19.86
CA PHE A 103 5.41 -17.25 -20.45
C PHE A 103 4.20 -18.04 -19.98
N ILE A 104 3.48 -18.62 -20.93
CA ILE A 104 2.28 -19.42 -20.66
C ILE A 104 2.49 -20.81 -21.25
N TYR A 105 2.18 -21.83 -20.45
CA TYR A 105 2.06 -23.21 -20.89
C TYR A 105 0.63 -23.68 -20.65
N SER A 106 -0.03 -24.18 -21.70
CA SER A 106 -1.44 -24.57 -21.68
C SER A 106 -1.61 -25.96 -22.26
N LYS A 107 -1.51 -26.99 -21.42
CA LYS A 107 -1.79 -28.38 -21.79
C LYS A 107 -2.50 -29.11 -20.64
N GLU A 108 -1.84 -30.09 -20.03
CA GLU A 108 -2.35 -30.81 -18.85
C GLU A 108 -2.34 -29.94 -17.58
N ILE A 109 -1.56 -28.86 -17.61
CA ILE A 109 -1.48 -27.83 -16.59
C ILE A 109 -1.51 -26.50 -17.35
N GLU A 110 -2.22 -25.54 -16.79
CA GLU A 110 -2.14 -24.13 -17.18
C GLU A 110 -1.14 -23.46 -16.23
N LEU A 111 0.02 -23.09 -16.75
CA LEU A 111 1.05 -22.34 -16.03
C LEU A 111 1.21 -20.99 -16.71
N GLU A 112 1.20 -19.92 -15.93
CA GLU A 112 1.53 -18.57 -16.38
C GLU A 112 2.58 -18.00 -15.44
N LEU A 113 3.67 -17.51 -16.00
CA LEU A 113 4.73 -16.77 -15.34
C LEU A 113 4.72 -15.37 -15.93
N ASP A 114 4.55 -14.33 -15.13
CA ASP A 114 4.58 -12.93 -15.57
C ASP A 114 5.62 -12.14 -14.78
N PHE A 115 6.64 -11.65 -15.47
CA PHE A 115 7.61 -10.72 -14.90
C PHE A 115 7.16 -9.31 -15.24
N TYR A 116 6.95 -8.47 -14.24
CA TYR A 116 6.50 -7.11 -14.43
C TYR A 116 7.51 -6.08 -13.90
N SER A 117 7.56 -4.94 -14.57
CA SER A 117 8.30 -3.76 -14.17
C SER A 117 7.46 -2.52 -14.39
N ILE A 118 7.15 -1.80 -13.31
CA ILE A 118 6.32 -0.60 -13.31
C ILE A 118 7.18 0.55 -12.81
N LEU A 119 7.26 1.61 -13.61
CA LEU A 119 7.89 2.88 -13.23
C LEU A 119 6.85 3.99 -13.29
N ILE A 120 6.47 4.48 -12.12
CA ILE A 120 5.62 5.66 -11.95
C ILE A 120 6.52 6.88 -11.77
N LYS A 121 6.21 7.98 -12.44
CA LYS A 121 6.89 9.28 -12.29
C LYS A 121 5.87 10.38 -12.07
N ASP A 122 6.31 11.41 -11.35
CA ASP A 122 5.50 12.59 -11.03
C ASP A 122 4.21 12.22 -10.30
N LYS A 123 4.26 11.17 -9.46
CA LYS A 123 3.12 10.68 -8.68
C LYS A 123 2.56 11.83 -7.84
N ILE A 124 1.27 12.08 -7.92
CA ILE A 124 0.59 13.10 -7.13
C ILE A 124 0.33 12.49 -5.77
N ASP A 125 0.98 13.05 -4.76
CA ASP A 125 0.82 12.61 -3.37
C ASP A 125 1.09 13.79 -2.44
N SER A 126 0.76 13.60 -1.16
CA SER A 126 0.98 14.60 -0.13
C SER A 126 1.99 14.07 0.90
N PRO A 127 3.21 14.65 0.98
CA PRO A 127 4.20 14.18 1.93
C PRO A 127 3.67 14.26 3.36
N GLN A 128 4.07 13.30 4.18
CA GLN A 128 3.66 13.25 5.57
C GLN A 128 4.25 14.39 6.40
N ALA A 129 3.56 14.75 7.49
CA ALA A 129 3.98 15.84 8.34
C ALA A 129 5.35 15.57 9.00
N SER A 130 5.61 14.33 9.41
CA SER A 130 6.90 13.86 9.94
C SER A 130 8.05 14.10 8.96
N PHE A 131 7.85 13.74 7.68
CA PHE A 131 8.83 13.95 6.63
C PHE A 131 9.12 15.44 6.40
N ILE A 132 8.08 16.29 6.34
CA ILE A 132 8.24 17.75 6.16
C ILE A 132 9.01 18.35 7.34
N LEU A 133 8.62 17.99 8.57
CA LEU A 133 9.26 18.45 9.80
C LEU A 133 10.74 18.08 9.83
N ASN A 134 11.06 16.80 9.63
CA ASN A 134 12.43 16.31 9.63
C ASN A 134 13.26 16.91 8.48
N SER A 135 12.68 17.05 7.29
CA SER A 135 13.37 17.67 6.15
C SER A 135 13.77 19.12 6.45
N CYS A 136 12.89 19.92 7.05
CA CYS A 136 13.25 21.28 7.49
C CYS A 136 14.33 21.25 8.58
N LEU A 137 14.19 20.39 9.59
CA LEU A 137 15.12 20.31 10.71
C LEU A 137 16.53 19.92 10.25
N GLU A 138 16.66 18.98 9.32
CA GLU A 138 17.94 18.48 8.83
C GLU A 138 18.57 19.42 7.79
N SER A 139 17.82 19.76 6.74
CA SER A 139 18.36 20.50 5.59
C SER A 139 18.34 22.02 5.78
N GLY A 140 17.37 22.55 6.53
CA GLY A 140 17.09 23.99 6.58
C GLY A 140 16.57 24.57 5.26
N ASP A 141 16.09 23.73 4.33
CA ASP A 141 15.51 24.17 3.07
C ASP A 141 14.23 24.98 3.34
N ALA A 142 14.19 26.21 2.81
CA ALA A 142 13.07 27.12 2.94
C ALA A 142 11.75 26.50 2.47
N TYR A 143 11.79 25.65 1.43
CA TYR A 143 10.61 24.98 0.93
C TYR A 143 9.90 24.16 2.00
N PHE A 144 10.63 23.35 2.78
CA PHE A 144 10.04 22.54 3.84
C PHE A 144 9.74 23.36 5.09
N CYS A 145 10.59 24.33 5.42
CA CYS A 145 10.42 25.15 6.62
C CYS A 145 9.22 26.09 6.51
N ASP A 146 8.93 26.65 5.33
CA ASP A 146 7.78 27.54 5.09
C ASP A 146 6.43 26.80 5.21
N LEU A 147 6.42 25.47 5.11
CA LEU A 147 5.23 24.66 5.33
C LEU A 147 4.88 24.48 6.82
N ILE A 148 5.79 24.84 7.73
CA ILE A 148 5.65 24.61 9.16
C ILE A 148 5.24 25.90 9.85
N GLN A 149 4.13 25.86 10.59
CA GLN A 149 3.69 26.97 11.42
C GLN A 149 3.49 26.49 12.85
N ARG A 150 4.35 26.92 13.78
CA ARG A 150 4.18 26.60 15.21
C ARG A 150 3.21 27.56 15.90
N ASN A 151 2.57 27.09 16.97
CA ASN A 151 1.86 27.97 17.88
C ASN A 151 2.85 28.96 18.53
N THR A 152 2.57 30.26 18.47
CA THR A 152 3.49 31.29 18.96
C THR A 152 3.71 31.26 20.47
N THR A 153 2.78 30.70 21.24
CA THR A 153 2.85 30.61 22.69
C THR A 153 3.44 29.28 23.13
N THR A 154 2.85 28.17 22.66
CA THR A 154 3.18 26.83 23.16
C THR A 154 4.17 26.05 22.29
N GLY A 155 4.38 26.48 21.04
CA GLY A 155 5.25 25.81 20.07
C GLY A 155 4.65 24.55 19.44
N THR A 156 3.48 24.11 19.89
CA THR A 156 2.81 22.87 19.45
C THR A 156 2.08 23.05 18.11
N PHE A 157 1.68 21.92 17.51
CA PHE A 157 0.96 21.87 16.23
C PHE A 157 -0.53 21.48 16.35
N TYR A 158 -1.04 21.15 17.54
CA TYR A 158 -2.42 20.67 17.71
C TYR A 158 -3.40 21.75 18.19
N GLU A 159 -2.93 22.97 18.48
CA GLU A 159 -3.76 24.05 19.02
C GLU A 159 -3.48 25.42 18.37
N GLY A 160 -4.50 26.29 18.39
CA GLY A 160 -4.41 27.64 17.86
C GLY A 160 -4.06 27.65 16.37
N ILE A 161 -3.00 28.38 16.00
CA ILE A 161 -2.52 28.47 14.61
C ILE A 161 -1.49 27.40 14.24
N GLY A 162 -1.07 26.57 15.22
CA GLY A 162 -0.07 25.53 15.02
C GLY A 162 -0.56 24.52 13.99
N LYS A 163 0.21 24.28 12.92
CA LYS A 163 -0.07 23.30 11.87
C LYS A 163 1.15 23.02 10.99
N ILE A 164 1.13 21.88 10.31
CA ILE A 164 2.06 21.55 9.20
C ILE A 164 1.27 21.46 7.89
N SER A 165 1.62 22.29 6.91
CA SER A 165 1.00 22.27 5.59
C SER A 165 1.52 21.10 4.76
N ARG A 166 0.63 20.30 4.20
CA ARG A 166 0.93 19.12 3.39
C ARG A 166 0.33 19.28 1.99
N PRO A 167 0.92 20.12 1.12
CA PRO A 167 0.39 20.35 -0.22
C PRO A 167 0.42 19.06 -1.04
N SER A 168 -0.51 18.92 -1.98
CA SER A 168 -0.39 17.92 -3.03
C SER A 168 0.74 18.33 -3.96
N LEU A 169 1.63 17.41 -4.27
CA LEU A 169 2.79 17.65 -5.12
C LEU A 169 2.95 16.49 -6.10
N ASN A 170 3.59 16.75 -7.23
CA ASN A 170 4.19 15.70 -8.04
C ASN A 170 5.43 15.18 -7.31
N VAL A 171 5.21 14.34 -6.30
CA VAL A 171 6.29 13.63 -5.64
C VAL A 171 6.78 12.50 -6.53
N SER A 172 8.09 12.28 -6.46
CA SER A 172 8.68 10.96 -6.61
C SER A 172 8.58 10.20 -7.93
N SER A 173 9.52 9.27 -8.06
CA SER A 173 9.32 8.06 -8.84
C SER A 173 9.01 6.89 -7.92
N GLN A 174 8.22 5.93 -8.38
CA GLN A 174 8.05 4.64 -7.73
C GLN A 174 8.41 3.54 -8.72
N GLU A 175 9.32 2.65 -8.33
CA GLU A 175 9.75 1.51 -9.13
C GLU A 175 9.27 0.22 -8.47
N ILE A 176 8.42 -0.54 -9.16
CA ILE A 176 7.86 -1.81 -8.69
C ILE A 176 8.30 -2.90 -9.65
N LEU A 177 8.94 -3.95 -9.13
CA LEU A 177 9.36 -5.12 -9.90
C LEU A 177 8.89 -6.37 -9.19
N GLY A 178 8.41 -7.36 -9.94
CA GLY A 178 8.02 -8.63 -9.35
C GLY A 178 7.75 -9.73 -10.37
N LEU A 179 7.30 -10.85 -9.83
CA LEU A 179 6.93 -12.05 -10.55
C LEU A 179 5.57 -12.53 -10.03
N ASP A 180 4.62 -12.71 -10.95
CA ASP A 180 3.38 -13.40 -10.68
C ASP A 180 3.40 -14.78 -11.34
N VAL A 181 2.96 -15.79 -10.60
CA VAL A 181 2.89 -17.18 -11.03
C VAL A 181 1.47 -17.68 -10.80
N ARG A 182 0.84 -18.15 -11.87
CA ARG A 182 -0.46 -18.80 -11.81
C ARG A 182 -0.34 -20.24 -12.28
N ILE A 183 -0.89 -21.17 -11.50
CA ILE A 183 -0.96 -22.58 -11.84
C ILE A 183 -2.41 -23.03 -11.71
N THR A 184 -2.99 -23.59 -12.76
CA THR A 184 -4.28 -24.25 -12.72
C THR A 184 -4.15 -25.69 -13.24
N LYS A 185 -4.73 -26.64 -12.51
CA LYS A 185 -4.74 -28.05 -12.88
C LYS A 185 -6.07 -28.69 -12.50
N ASN A 186 -6.70 -29.34 -13.47
CA ASN A 186 -7.88 -30.17 -13.24
C ASN A 186 -7.44 -31.62 -13.02
N LEU A 187 -7.93 -32.22 -11.94
CA LEU A 187 -7.64 -33.57 -11.51
C LEU A 187 -8.95 -34.36 -11.53
N PRO A 188 -9.28 -35.01 -12.67
CA PRO A 188 -10.46 -35.86 -12.75
C PRO A 188 -10.27 -37.09 -11.84
N MET A 189 -11.34 -37.45 -11.14
CA MET A 189 -11.42 -38.60 -10.25
C MET A 189 -12.68 -39.41 -10.57
N SER A 190 -12.79 -40.63 -10.03
CA SER A 190 -13.97 -41.47 -10.27
C SER A 190 -15.27 -40.91 -9.70
N PHE A 191 -15.19 -39.99 -8.74
CA PHE A 191 -16.33 -39.45 -7.99
C PHE A 191 -16.50 -37.93 -8.14
N GLY A 192 -15.77 -37.31 -9.07
CA GLY A 192 -15.82 -35.86 -9.29
C GLY A 192 -14.51 -35.33 -9.89
N GLU A 193 -14.28 -34.03 -9.76
CA GLU A 193 -13.08 -33.35 -10.23
C GLU A 193 -12.56 -32.37 -9.18
N ILE A 194 -11.25 -32.38 -8.93
CA ILE A 194 -10.59 -31.32 -8.17
C ILE A 194 -9.90 -30.39 -9.14
N ARG A 195 -10.30 -29.12 -9.13
CA ARG A 195 -9.56 -28.03 -9.74
C ARG A 195 -8.67 -27.36 -8.71
N LEU A 196 -7.37 -27.53 -8.88
CA LEU A 196 -6.34 -26.79 -8.15
C LEU A 196 -6.06 -25.48 -8.88
N THR A 197 -6.11 -24.36 -8.18
CA THR A 197 -5.62 -23.06 -8.67
C THR A 197 -4.70 -22.46 -7.62
N ASN A 198 -3.49 -22.06 -8.02
CA ASN A 198 -2.58 -21.31 -7.19
C ASN A 198 -2.24 -19.99 -7.87
N PHE A 199 -2.35 -18.89 -7.14
CA PHE A 199 -1.80 -17.60 -7.52
C PHE A 199 -0.73 -17.22 -6.51
N PHE A 200 0.50 -17.07 -6.97
CA PHE A 200 1.66 -16.69 -6.19
C PHE A 200 2.20 -15.37 -6.74
N SER A 201 2.46 -14.41 -5.87
CA SER A 201 3.10 -13.15 -6.22
C SER A 201 4.35 -12.97 -5.37
N TYR A 202 5.44 -12.61 -6.02
CA TYR A 202 6.71 -12.24 -5.39
C TYR A 202 7.09 -10.82 -5.78
N LEU A 203 7.17 -9.94 -4.79
CA LEU A 203 7.61 -8.57 -4.92
C LEU A 203 9.14 -8.52 -4.79
N HIS A 204 9.83 -8.23 -5.88
CA HIS A 204 11.30 -8.13 -5.88
C HIS A 204 11.78 -6.72 -5.48
N LYS A 205 11.04 -5.69 -5.89
CA LYS A 205 11.38 -4.29 -5.60
C LYS A 205 10.11 -3.46 -5.45
N ASN A 206 10.08 -2.57 -4.46
CA ASN A 206 9.15 -1.46 -4.35
C ASN A 206 9.92 -0.27 -3.77
N ASN A 207 10.42 0.61 -4.63
CA ASN A 207 11.29 1.71 -4.23
C ASN A 207 10.61 3.06 -4.50
N ILE A 208 10.57 3.92 -3.49
CA ILE A 208 9.98 5.26 -3.57
C ILE A 208 11.06 6.30 -3.32
N LYS A 209 11.10 7.34 -4.15
CA LYS A 209 12.10 8.42 -4.06
C LYS A 209 11.44 9.79 -4.16
N LEU A 210 11.06 10.39 -3.03
CA LEU A 210 10.22 11.61 -2.96
C LEU A 210 10.69 12.77 -3.84
N PHE A 211 11.99 13.03 -3.90
CA PHE A 211 12.56 14.11 -4.69
C PHE A 211 13.79 13.64 -5.47
N PRO A 212 14.15 14.30 -6.59
CA PRO A 212 15.34 13.95 -7.36
C PRO A 212 16.64 13.83 -6.53
N ASN A 213 16.76 14.63 -5.46
CA ASN A 213 17.92 14.65 -4.58
C ASN A 213 17.70 13.95 -3.22
N SER A 214 16.53 13.32 -2.99
CA SER A 214 16.31 12.55 -1.76
C SER A 214 16.94 11.16 -1.84
N SER A 215 17.10 10.51 -0.69
CA SER A 215 17.38 9.08 -0.63
C SER A 215 16.24 8.27 -1.27
N VAL A 216 16.60 7.07 -1.73
CA VAL A 216 15.62 6.05 -2.13
C VAL A 216 15.16 5.33 -0.88
N ASN A 217 13.85 5.11 -0.75
CA ASN A 217 13.24 4.37 0.34
C ASN A 217 12.80 3.01 -0.20
N GLU A 218 13.33 1.95 0.41
CA GLU A 218 13.01 0.56 0.06
C GLU A 218 11.79 0.12 0.86
N CYS A 219 10.65 0.00 0.16
CA CYS A 219 9.34 -0.29 0.72
C CYS A 219 8.88 -1.74 0.50
N LYS A 220 9.72 -2.59 -0.11
CA LYS A 220 9.48 -4.04 -0.14
C LYS A 220 9.49 -4.58 1.29
N GLY A 221 8.46 -5.35 1.65
CA GLY A 221 8.32 -5.92 2.99
C GLY A 221 8.02 -4.88 4.07
N LYS A 222 7.61 -3.65 3.70
CA LYS A 222 7.36 -2.57 4.65
C LYS A 222 6.02 -1.90 4.45
N TYR A 223 5.61 -1.15 5.46
CA TYR A 223 4.39 -0.34 5.45
C TYR A 223 4.56 0.92 6.31
N GLU A 224 3.54 1.77 6.34
CA GLU A 224 3.53 3.11 6.95
C GLU A 224 4.55 4.08 6.32
N ASN A 225 4.51 5.30 6.82
CA ASN A 225 5.30 6.41 6.35
C ASN A 225 5.23 6.61 4.83
N ILE A 226 6.38 6.80 4.20
CA ILE A 226 6.55 6.89 2.76
C ILE A 226 6.09 5.63 2.03
N CYS A 227 6.11 4.46 2.68
CA CYS A 227 5.75 3.19 2.07
C CYS A 227 4.24 2.98 2.00
N GLY A 228 3.47 3.67 2.85
CA GLY A 228 2.01 3.65 2.82
C GLY A 228 1.44 2.27 3.13
N LEU A 229 0.64 1.73 2.21
CA LEU A 229 0.00 0.43 2.39
C LEU A 229 1.03 -0.71 2.50
N PRO A 230 0.74 -1.76 3.28
CA PRO A 230 1.64 -2.88 3.37
C PRO A 230 1.95 -3.54 2.04
N SER A 231 3.24 -3.80 1.83
CA SER A 231 3.78 -4.41 0.62
C SER A 231 4.52 -5.72 0.94
N PRO A 232 3.80 -6.82 1.29
CA PRO A 232 4.42 -8.10 1.59
C PRO A 232 5.30 -8.59 0.43
N GLU A 233 6.41 -9.25 0.75
CA GLU A 233 7.29 -9.80 -0.27
C GLU A 233 6.62 -10.95 -1.03
N ILE A 234 5.87 -11.78 -0.31
CA ILE A 234 5.16 -12.94 -0.86
C ILE A 234 3.68 -12.84 -0.53
N GLN A 235 2.87 -13.11 -1.54
CA GLN A 235 1.43 -13.33 -1.38
C GLN A 235 1.07 -14.62 -2.11
N ASN A 236 0.23 -15.46 -1.51
CA ASN A 236 -0.22 -16.69 -2.15
C ASN A 236 -1.70 -16.94 -1.87
N ILE A 237 -2.42 -17.40 -2.89
CA ILE A 237 -3.77 -17.93 -2.75
C ILE A 237 -3.79 -19.30 -3.42
N LEU A 238 -3.97 -20.35 -2.62
CA LEU A 238 -4.20 -21.70 -3.08
C LEU A 238 -5.68 -22.04 -2.92
N SER A 239 -6.36 -22.30 -4.03
CA SER A 239 -7.75 -22.75 -4.06
C SER A 239 -7.85 -24.19 -4.54
N LEU A 240 -8.55 -25.01 -3.77
CA LEU A 240 -8.95 -26.37 -4.14
C LEU A 240 -10.48 -26.35 -4.30
N ASN A 241 -10.92 -26.35 -5.55
CA ASN A 241 -12.34 -26.43 -5.88
C ASN A 241 -12.67 -27.87 -6.26
N PHE A 242 -13.46 -28.52 -5.43
CA PHE A 242 -13.91 -29.89 -5.64
C PHE A 242 -15.35 -29.86 -6.15
N ILE A 243 -15.58 -30.40 -7.34
CA ILE A 243 -16.89 -30.51 -7.99
C ILE A 243 -17.27 -32.00 -7.99
N TYR A 244 -18.45 -32.31 -7.45
CA TYR A 244 -18.90 -33.68 -7.25
C TYR A 244 -20.43 -33.75 -7.22
N LYS A 245 -20.98 -34.95 -7.06
CA LYS A 245 -22.42 -35.14 -6.91
C LYS A 245 -22.76 -35.65 -5.52
N ILE A 246 -23.82 -35.09 -4.94
CA ILE A 246 -24.47 -35.63 -3.74
C ILE A 246 -25.82 -36.19 -4.19
N SER A 247 -25.91 -37.52 -4.29
CA SER A 247 -27.03 -38.20 -4.95
C SER A 247 -27.19 -37.74 -6.41
N ASN A 248 -28.24 -36.99 -6.73
CA ASN A 248 -28.50 -36.47 -8.08
C ASN A 248 -28.16 -34.98 -8.24
N PHE A 249 -27.68 -34.34 -7.18
CA PHE A 249 -27.45 -32.90 -7.12
C PHE A 249 -25.98 -32.59 -7.36
N ASP A 250 -25.72 -31.55 -8.16
CA ASP A 250 -24.37 -31.05 -8.36
C ASP A 250 -23.94 -30.24 -7.14
N ALA A 251 -22.77 -30.56 -6.61
CA ALA A 251 -22.22 -29.94 -5.43
C ALA A 251 -20.79 -29.49 -5.69
N SER A 252 -20.39 -28.41 -5.03
CA SER A 252 -19.02 -27.94 -5.04
C SER A 252 -18.58 -27.55 -3.63
N THR A 253 -17.33 -27.86 -3.31
CA THR A 253 -16.65 -27.36 -2.12
C THR A 253 -15.37 -26.65 -2.55
N ASN A 254 -15.20 -25.41 -2.15
CA ASN A 254 -13.98 -24.65 -2.32
C ASN A 254 -13.27 -24.51 -0.98
N LEU A 255 -11.99 -24.85 -0.94
CA LEU A 255 -11.07 -24.47 0.13
C LEU A 255 -10.08 -23.46 -0.42
N SER A 256 -9.97 -22.31 0.24
CA SER A 256 -9.02 -21.25 -0.14
C SER A 256 -8.06 -21.01 1.03
N LEU A 257 -6.77 -21.24 0.79
CA LEU A 257 -5.69 -20.89 1.71
C LEU A 257 -4.98 -19.67 1.16
N ARG A 258 -5.09 -18.55 1.87
CA ARG A 258 -4.40 -17.30 1.57
C ARG A 258 -3.23 -17.14 2.54
N TYR A 259 -2.06 -16.81 2.02
CA TYR A 259 -0.86 -16.49 2.78
C TYR A 259 -0.41 -15.07 2.44
N LEU A 260 -0.05 -14.32 3.48
CA LEU A 260 0.59 -13.03 3.37
C LEU A 260 1.85 -13.06 4.22
N ASP A 261 2.97 -12.64 3.62
CA ASP A 261 4.25 -12.56 4.31
C ASP A 261 4.27 -11.44 5.36
N SER A 262 5.25 -11.49 6.26
CA SER A 262 5.46 -10.43 7.24
C SER A 262 5.79 -9.10 6.58
N VAL A 263 5.40 -8.01 7.26
CA VAL A 263 5.81 -6.65 6.90
C VAL A 263 6.32 -5.91 8.13
N GLU A 264 7.34 -5.09 7.92
CA GLU A 264 7.92 -4.24 8.94
C GLU A 264 7.30 -2.84 8.90
N ASP A 265 7.04 -2.29 10.09
CA ASP A 265 6.62 -0.91 10.23
C ASP A 265 7.82 0.02 9.98
N SER A 266 7.67 0.97 9.07
CA SER A 266 8.72 1.93 8.73
C SER A 266 8.92 3.02 9.79
N ASN A 267 8.08 3.08 10.84
CA ASN A 267 8.22 4.02 11.94
C ASN A 267 9.52 3.80 12.72
N LEU A 268 10.22 4.90 13.03
CA LEU A 268 11.43 4.85 13.86
C LEU A 268 11.12 4.68 15.35
N THR A 269 9.90 5.00 15.77
CA THR A 269 9.48 4.98 17.17
C THR A 269 8.35 3.98 17.35
N ASN A 270 8.53 3.03 18.26
CA ASN A 270 7.56 1.97 18.59
C ASN A 270 6.98 1.22 17.36
N PRO A 271 7.82 0.69 16.44
CA PRO A 271 7.34 0.01 15.24
C PRO A 271 6.49 -1.21 15.59
N ILE A 272 5.38 -1.40 14.88
CA ILE A 272 4.50 -2.57 15.03
C ILE A 272 4.58 -3.44 13.79
N ASN A 273 5.48 -4.42 13.80
CA ASN A 273 5.63 -5.34 12.67
C ASN A 273 4.45 -6.31 12.60
N PHE A 274 4.00 -6.61 11.38
CA PHE A 274 3.03 -7.68 11.15
C PHE A 274 3.77 -8.96 10.83
N ASN A 275 3.54 -10.00 11.62
CA ASN A 275 4.02 -11.34 11.31
C ASN A 275 3.27 -11.91 10.11
N SER A 276 3.88 -12.86 9.39
CA SER A 276 3.20 -13.59 8.32
C SER A 276 1.97 -14.34 8.87
N PHE A 277 0.91 -14.44 8.08
CA PHE A 277 -0.31 -15.14 8.50
C PHE A 277 -1.01 -15.86 7.35
N TYR A 278 -1.91 -16.76 7.73
CA TYR A 278 -2.72 -17.55 6.82
C TYR A 278 -4.21 -17.34 7.13
N TYR A 279 -5.01 -17.24 6.07
CA TYR A 279 -6.47 -17.34 6.14
C TYR A 279 -6.93 -18.61 5.43
N LEU A 280 -7.73 -19.40 6.11
CA LEU A 280 -8.38 -20.58 5.53
C LEU A 280 -9.87 -20.31 5.44
N ASP A 281 -10.38 -20.24 4.22
CA ASP A 281 -11.78 -20.01 3.91
C ASP A 281 -12.36 -21.27 3.25
N MET A 282 -13.59 -21.64 3.61
CA MET A 282 -14.34 -22.74 2.98
C MET A 282 -15.67 -22.21 2.45
N ASN A 283 -16.04 -22.63 1.24
CA ASN A 283 -17.38 -22.45 0.72
C ASN A 283 -17.91 -23.79 0.20
N PHE A 284 -19.16 -24.10 0.48
CA PHE A 284 -19.89 -25.25 -0.02
C PHE A 284 -21.13 -24.75 -0.75
N SER A 285 -21.45 -25.33 -1.90
CA SER A 285 -22.68 -25.06 -2.65
C SER A 285 -23.25 -26.36 -3.18
N VAL A 286 -24.57 -26.49 -3.19
CA VAL A 286 -25.29 -27.58 -3.86
C VAL A 286 -26.50 -27.03 -4.61
N ASP A 287 -26.60 -27.43 -5.88
CA ASP A 287 -27.71 -27.09 -6.76
C ASP A 287 -28.77 -28.17 -6.64
N LEU A 288 -29.93 -27.81 -6.08
CA LEU A 288 -31.04 -28.71 -5.79
C LEU A 288 -31.95 -28.86 -7.02
N VAL A 289 -33.25 -28.64 -6.88
CA VAL A 289 -34.24 -28.63 -7.98
C VAL A 289 -34.69 -27.21 -8.27
N ASP A 290 -35.19 -26.96 -9.49
CA ASP A 290 -35.94 -25.76 -9.87
C ASP A 290 -35.26 -24.43 -9.48
N ASP A 291 -34.01 -24.24 -9.91
CA ASP A 291 -33.22 -23.03 -9.68
C ASP A 291 -32.91 -22.70 -8.20
N ILE A 292 -33.06 -23.68 -7.29
CA ILE A 292 -32.69 -23.53 -5.88
C ILE A 292 -31.25 -23.98 -5.66
N SER A 293 -30.37 -23.06 -5.28
CA SER A 293 -29.02 -23.34 -4.79
C SER A 293 -28.91 -23.06 -3.29
N LEU A 294 -28.33 -23.99 -2.54
CA LEU A 294 -27.96 -23.78 -1.14
C LEU A 294 -26.45 -23.58 -1.04
N SER A 295 -26.01 -22.47 -0.45
CA SER A 295 -24.59 -22.20 -0.17
C SER A 295 -24.33 -21.98 1.31
N PHE A 296 -23.21 -22.48 1.79
CA PHE A 296 -22.71 -22.28 3.14
C PHE A 296 -21.22 -21.97 3.10
N GLY A 297 -20.79 -20.90 3.76
CA GLY A 297 -19.39 -20.49 3.80
C GLY A 297 -18.92 -20.20 5.23
N ILE A 298 -17.66 -20.52 5.51
CA ILE A 298 -16.95 -20.13 6.72
C ILE A 298 -15.67 -19.42 6.28
N ASN A 299 -15.57 -18.14 6.61
CA ASN A 299 -14.34 -17.38 6.44
C ASN A 299 -13.47 -17.53 7.68
N ASN A 300 -12.16 -17.58 7.50
CA ASN A 300 -11.16 -17.59 8.56
C ASN A 300 -11.41 -18.70 9.59
N ILE A 301 -11.48 -19.96 9.12
CA ILE A 301 -11.71 -21.16 9.96
C ILE A 301 -10.70 -21.27 11.11
N LEU A 302 -9.49 -20.74 10.92
CA LEU A 302 -8.42 -20.76 11.91
C LEU A 302 -8.53 -19.63 12.96
N ASP A 303 -9.59 -18.82 12.91
CA ASP A 303 -9.86 -17.70 13.82
C ASP A 303 -8.67 -16.75 13.97
N LYS A 304 -8.00 -16.45 12.85
CA LYS A 304 -6.84 -15.57 12.84
C LYS A 304 -7.30 -14.12 12.83
N ASN A 305 -7.07 -13.39 13.92
CA ASN A 305 -7.33 -11.96 13.91
C ASN A 305 -6.43 -11.24 12.90
N PRO A 306 -6.97 -10.29 12.12
CA PRO A 306 -6.15 -9.41 11.32
C PRO A 306 -5.14 -8.65 12.20
N PRO A 307 -3.95 -8.35 11.68
CA PRO A 307 -2.99 -7.56 12.43
C PRO A 307 -3.59 -6.19 12.75
N LEU A 308 -3.52 -5.81 14.02
CA LEU A 308 -3.88 -4.48 14.47
C LEU A 308 -2.71 -3.55 14.19
N ASN A 309 -2.96 -2.44 13.51
CA ASN A 309 -1.99 -1.36 13.43
C ASN A 309 -1.92 -0.62 14.79
N GLY A 310 -0.80 0.06 15.01
CA GLY A 310 -0.57 0.83 16.22
C GLY A 310 -1.41 2.08 16.37
N LYS A 311 -1.09 2.89 17.38
CA LYS A 311 -1.71 4.21 17.61
C LYS A 311 -1.31 5.28 16.59
N SER A 312 -0.29 5.02 15.77
CA SER A 312 0.38 5.98 14.87
C SER A 312 0.01 5.74 13.41
N ILE A 313 -1.24 6.01 13.04
CA ILE A 313 -1.77 5.63 11.72
C ILE A 313 -1.84 6.86 10.82
N ASP A 314 -0.83 7.11 10.01
CA ASP A 314 -0.83 8.28 9.12
C ASP A 314 -1.62 8.02 7.81
N TYR A 315 -1.78 6.75 7.40
CA TYR A 315 -2.64 6.36 6.27
C TYR A 315 -3.29 4.98 6.43
N VAL A 316 -4.51 4.96 6.98
CA VAL A 316 -5.48 3.88 6.73
C VAL A 316 -6.78 4.51 6.26
N PRO A 317 -7.36 4.08 5.12
CA PRO A 317 -8.68 4.50 4.71
C PRO A 317 -9.70 4.29 5.86
N GLY A 318 -10.21 5.40 6.41
CA GLY A 318 -11.27 5.38 7.41
C GLY A 318 -10.87 5.27 8.88
N ASN A 319 -9.61 5.57 9.28
CA ASN A 319 -9.14 5.43 10.66
C ASN A 319 -9.40 4.03 11.24
N ALA A 320 -9.28 3.01 10.40
CA ALA A 320 -9.45 1.63 10.84
C ALA A 320 -8.20 1.16 11.58
N ASN A 321 -8.40 0.36 12.63
CA ASN A 321 -7.32 -0.26 13.39
C ASN A 321 -6.63 -1.43 12.63
N THR A 322 -6.91 -1.55 11.33
CA THR A 322 -6.51 -2.65 10.46
C THR A 322 -6.53 -2.15 9.01
N TYR A 323 -5.83 -2.81 8.06
CA TYR A 323 -5.78 -2.43 6.64
C TYR A 323 -6.84 -3.15 5.78
N PRO A 324 -8.03 -2.57 5.49
CA PRO A 324 -9.14 -3.29 4.87
C PRO A 324 -8.76 -3.84 3.49
N SER A 325 -8.00 -3.08 2.69
CA SER A 325 -7.58 -3.47 1.34
C SER A 325 -6.75 -4.77 1.28
N ILE A 326 -6.15 -5.20 2.39
CA ILE A 326 -5.36 -6.44 2.49
C ILE A 326 -6.19 -7.56 3.13
N MET A 327 -7.30 -7.22 3.78
CA MET A 327 -8.11 -8.13 4.60
C MET A 327 -9.56 -8.25 4.12
N ILE A 328 -9.92 -7.69 2.96
CA ILE A 328 -11.24 -7.92 2.37
C ILE A 328 -11.34 -9.43 2.10
N HIS A 329 -12.36 -10.02 2.75
CA HIS A 329 -12.85 -11.37 2.56
C HIS A 329 -13.91 -11.39 1.47
#